data_AF-A0A849QX93-F1
#
_entry.id   AF-A0A849QX93-F1
#
_cell.length_a   1.000
_cell.length_b   1.000
_cell.length_c   1.000
_cell.angle_alpha   90.00
_cell.angle_beta   90.00
_cell.angle_gamma   90.00
#
_symmetry.space_group_name_H-M   'P 1'
#
loop_
_entity.id
_entity.type
_entity.pdbx_description
1 polymer ?
#
loop_
_entity_poly.entity_id
_entity_poly.type
_entity_poly.pdbx_seq_one_letter_code
_entity_poly.pdbx_strand_id
1 'polypeptide(L)'
;MVKEDKRLVLAEEDCIGCGICVTVCPTNIKQEKDINFDVDSEPRAIAVDNGQAFIDYDLCKACGICTKSCPVDSLTIEVVA
;
A
#
# COMPACT_ATOMS: atom_id res chain seq x y z
N MET A 1 -8.83 -14.26 -21.30
CA MET A 1 -7.64 -13.64 -20.66
C MET A 1 -7.69 -13.97 -19.18
N VAL A 2 -6.97 -15.00 -18.76
CA VAL A 2 -6.69 -15.22 -17.33
C VAL A 2 -5.64 -14.17 -16.98
N LYS A 3 -6.02 -13.15 -16.20
CA LYS A 3 -5.01 -12.22 -15.67
C LYS A 3 -4.27 -12.99 -14.59
N GLU A 4 -2.95 -13.12 -14.73
CA GLU A 4 -2.10 -13.59 -13.65
C GLU A 4 -2.37 -12.72 -12.42
N ASP A 5 -2.83 -13.32 -11.32
CA ASP A 5 -3.13 -12.59 -10.10
C ASP A 5 -1.80 -12.12 -9.50
N LYS A 6 -1.66 -10.80 -9.29
CA LYS A 6 -0.47 -10.20 -8.69
C LYS A 6 -0.85 -9.63 -7.34
N ARG A 7 0.00 -9.85 -6.34
CA ARG A 7 -0.21 -9.33 -4.98
C ARG A 7 1.03 -8.62 -4.46
N LEU A 8 0.80 -7.63 -3.60
CA LEU A 8 1.84 -6.99 -2.82
C LEU A 8 2.16 -7.87 -1.60
N VAL A 9 3.43 -8.18 -1.39
CA VAL A 9 3.91 -8.96 -0.24
C VAL A 9 4.79 -8.06 0.61
N LEU A 10 4.65 -8.19 1.93
CA LEU A 10 5.39 -7.45 2.94
C LEU A 10 6.27 -8.44 3.71
N ALA A 11 7.58 -8.22 3.70
CA ALA A 11 8.51 -8.86 4.63
C ALA A 11 8.42 -8.10 5.96
N GLU A 12 7.65 -8.63 6.90
CA GLU A 12 7.36 -7.93 8.17
C GLU A 12 8.63 -7.67 8.98
N GLU A 13 9.58 -8.60 8.95
CA GLU A 13 10.86 -8.51 9.67
C GLU A 13 11.77 -7.35 9.20
N ASP A 14 11.65 -6.94 7.95
CA ASP A 14 12.44 -5.85 7.36
C ASP A 14 11.73 -4.50 7.47
N CYS A 15 10.44 -4.49 7.80
CA CYS A 15 9.65 -3.26 7.85
C CYS A 15 10.05 -2.40 9.05
N ILE A 16 10.44 -1.15 8.77
CA ILE A 16 10.81 -0.17 9.81
C ILE A 16 9.69 0.84 10.12
N GLY A 17 8.48 0.63 9.59
CA GLY A 17 7.32 1.50 9.87
C GLY A 17 7.46 2.96 9.41
N CYS A 18 8.33 3.26 8.43
CA CYS A 18 8.63 4.64 8.04
C CYS A 18 7.47 5.41 7.39
N GLY A 19 6.40 4.72 6.96
CA GLY A 19 5.22 5.36 6.37
C GLY A 19 5.34 5.85 4.92
N ILE A 20 6.51 5.74 4.28
CA ILE A 20 6.70 6.20 2.88
C ILE A 20 5.70 5.53 1.94
N CYS A 21 5.46 4.23 2.12
CA CYS A 21 4.50 3.46 1.33
C CYS A 21 3.07 4.02 1.41
N VAL A 22 2.67 4.59 2.55
CA VAL A 22 1.37 5.24 2.76
C VAL A 22 1.25 6.51 1.92
N THR A 23 2.32 7.33 1.93
CA THR A 23 2.36 8.62 1.25
C THR A 23 2.49 8.48 -0.27
N VAL A 24 3.21 7.46 -0.77
CA VAL A 24 3.36 7.27 -2.22
C VAL A 24 2.23 6.46 -2.86
N CYS A 25 1.34 5.87 -2.06
CA CYS A 25 0.26 5.03 -2.57
C CYS A 25 -0.80 5.91 -3.27
N PRO A 26 -0.99 5.78 -4.60
CA PRO A 26 -1.99 6.57 -5.31
C PRO A 26 -3.42 6.19 -4.92
N THR A 27 -3.64 5.00 -4.36
CA THR A 27 -4.96 4.57 -3.86
C THR A 27 -5.30 5.21 -2.51
N ASN A 28 -4.30 5.56 -1.70
CA ASN A 28 -4.51 6.28 -0.45
C ASN A 28 -4.80 7.77 -0.70
N ILE A 29 -4.14 8.35 -1.71
CA ILE A 29 -4.38 9.73 -2.13
C ILE A 29 -5.46 9.72 -3.20
N LYS A 30 -6.70 9.46 -2.78
CA LYS A 30 -7.83 9.76 -3.66
C LYS A 30 -7.91 11.29 -3.83
N GLN A 31 -7.71 11.78 -5.05
CA GLN A 31 -7.86 13.20 -5.39
C GLN A 31 -9.34 13.61 -5.47
N GLU A 32 -10.17 13.24 -4.50
CA GLU A 32 -11.58 13.63 -4.51
C GLU A 32 -11.73 15.04 -3.95
N LYS A 33 -12.21 15.95 -4.80
CA LYS A 33 -12.51 17.36 -4.51
C LYS A 33 -13.80 17.50 -3.69
N ASP A 34 -14.06 16.57 -2.78
CA ASP A 34 -15.23 16.66 -1.91
C ASP A 34 -14.85 17.52 -0.70
N ILE A 35 -15.69 18.51 -0.42
CA ILE A 35 -15.48 19.46 0.69
C ILE A 35 -15.66 18.78 2.06
N ASN A 36 -16.18 17.54 2.07
CA ASN A 36 -16.36 16.70 3.24
C ASN A 36 -15.25 15.65 3.39
N PHE A 37 -14.06 15.90 2.83
CA PHE A 37 -12.92 15.00 2.94
C PHE A 37 -12.44 14.90 4.40
N ASP A 38 -12.89 13.85 5.08
CA ASP A 38 -12.44 13.49 6.41
C ASP A 38 -11.26 12.52 6.29
N VAL A 39 -10.06 13.06 6.52
CA VAL A 39 -8.81 12.30 6.37
C VAL A 39 -8.75 11.07 7.26
N ASP A 40 -9.48 11.06 8.38
CA ASP A 40 -9.46 10.01 9.39
C ASP A 40 -10.40 8.84 9.05
N SER A 41 -11.48 9.09 8.31
CA SER A 41 -12.50 8.09 7.98
C SER A 41 -12.30 7.40 6.63
N GLU A 42 -11.41 7.92 5.77
CA GLU A 42 -11.23 7.39 4.42
C GLU A 42 -10.43 6.07 4.38
N PRO A 43 -10.90 5.05 3.63
CA PRO A 43 -10.23 3.77 3.52
C PRO A 43 -8.89 3.90 2.77
N ARG A 44 -7.85 3.24 3.29
CA ARG A 44 -6.48 3.27 2.75
C ARG A 44 -6.05 1.87 2.31
N ALA A 45 -5.46 1.77 1.12
CA ALA A 45 -4.89 0.50 0.64
C ALA A 45 -3.66 0.04 1.43
N ILE A 46 -2.94 0.98 2.03
CA ILE A 46 -1.82 0.66 2.91
C ILE A 46 -1.76 1.67 4.06
N ALA A 47 -1.56 1.19 5.28
CA ALA A 47 -1.39 2.01 6.47
C ALA A 47 -0.15 1.57 7.24
N VAL A 48 0.30 2.38 8.20
CA VAL A 48 1.29 1.95 9.19
C VAL A 48 0.66 2.09 10.57
N ASP A 49 0.71 1.02 11.35
CA ASP A 49 0.26 1.00 12.74
C ASP A 49 1.32 0.28 13.58
N ASN A 50 1.58 0.77 14.80
CA ASN A 50 2.56 0.19 15.72
C ASN A 50 3.94 -0.16 15.11
N GLY A 51 4.42 0.65 14.14
CA GLY A 51 5.71 0.45 13.48
C GLY A 51 5.70 -0.57 12.33
N GLN A 52 4.53 -1.10 11.95
CA GLN A 52 4.38 -2.10 10.89
C GLN A 52 3.44 -1.61 9.79
N ALA A 53 3.75 -1.91 8.53
CA ALA A 53 2.83 -1.64 7.44
C ALA A 53 1.71 -2.70 7.37
N PHE A 54 0.49 -2.28 7.05
CA PHE A 54 -0.67 -3.15 6.84
C PHE A 54 -1.29 -2.86 5.48
N ILE A 55 -1.57 -3.91 4.70
CA ILE A 55 -2.08 -3.81 3.34
C ILE A 55 -3.54 -4.27 3.33
N ASP A 56 -4.43 -3.39 2.87
CA ASP A 56 -5.80 -3.77 2.51
C ASP A 56 -5.78 -4.25 1.05
N TYR A 57 -5.96 -5.56 0.87
CA TYR A 57 -5.89 -6.22 -0.44
C TYR A 57 -7.10 -5.94 -1.34
N ASP A 58 -8.24 -5.54 -0.79
CA ASP A 58 -9.42 -5.18 -1.59
C ASP A 58 -9.20 -3.81 -2.27
N LEU A 59 -8.50 -2.92 -1.58
CA LEU A 59 -8.14 -1.60 -2.09
C LEU A 59 -6.87 -1.63 -2.92
N CYS A 60 -5.85 -2.38 -2.51
CA CYS A 60 -4.55 -2.45 -3.16
C CYS A 60 -4.67 -2.89 -4.62
N LYS A 61 -4.07 -2.12 -5.54
CA LYS A 61 -4.06 -2.44 -6.98
C LYS A 61 -2.80 -3.15 -7.45
N ALA A 62 -1.95 -3.59 -6.52
CA ALA A 62 -0.67 -4.24 -6.82
C ALA A 62 0.19 -3.48 -7.86
N CYS A 63 0.18 -2.14 -7.81
CA CYS A 63 0.83 -1.30 -8.83
C CYS A 63 2.37 -1.22 -8.70
N GLY A 64 2.91 -1.57 -7.53
CA GLY A 64 4.36 -1.62 -7.28
C GLY A 64 5.05 -0.26 -7.09
N ILE A 65 4.33 0.84 -6.85
CA ILE A 65 4.97 2.14 -6.55
C ILE A 65 5.65 2.09 -5.16
N CYS A 66 4.96 1.57 -4.16
CA CYS A 66 5.47 1.46 -2.80
C CYS A 66 6.72 0.57 -2.68
N THR A 67 6.87 -0.42 -3.56
CA THR A 67 8.07 -1.29 -3.58
C THR A 67 9.31 -0.48 -3.95
N LYS A 68 9.22 0.39 -4.97
CA LYS A 68 10.33 1.24 -5.44
C LYS A 68 10.73 2.34 -4.47
N SER A 69 9.82 2.70 -3.55
CA SER A 69 10.05 3.77 -2.57
C SER A 69 10.38 3.25 -1.19
N CYS A 70 10.36 1.93 -0.97
CA CYS A 70 10.70 1.35 0.32
C CYS A 70 12.22 1.47 0.53
N PRO A 71 12.70 2.18 1.57
CA PRO A 71 14.14 2.37 1.78
C PRO A 71 14.87 1.12 2.27
N VAL A 72 14.11 0.09 2.65
CA VAL A 72 14.59 -1.19 3.20
C VAL A 72 14.10 -2.38 2.37
N ASP A 73 13.54 -2.12 1.18
CA ASP A 73 13.06 -3.15 0.24
C ASP A 73 12.10 -4.21 0.81
N SER A 74 11.42 -3.92 1.93
CA SER A 74 10.47 -4.82 2.60
C SER A 74 9.18 -5.13 1.82
N LEU A 75 8.96 -4.54 0.64
CA LEU A 75 7.74 -4.68 -0.16
C LEU A 75 8.05 -5.19 -1.56
N THR A 76 7.35 -6.24 -2.01
CA THR A 76 7.55 -6.86 -3.34
C THR A 76 6.22 -7.16 -4.04
N ILE A 77 6.24 -7.25 -5.37
CA ILE A 77 5.09 -7.75 -6.16
C ILE A 77 5.38 -9.19 -6.56
N GLU A 78 4.49 -10.09 -6.16
CA GLU A 78 4.55 -11.51 -6.52
C GLU A 78 3.39 -11.89 -7.43
N VAL A 79 3.65 -12.83 -8.34
CA VAL A 79 2.61 -13.50 -9.12
C VAL A 79 2.11 -14.68 -8.30
N VAL A 80 0.83 -14.66 -7.97
CA VAL A 80 0.13 -15.79 -7.37
C VAL A 80 -0.56 -16.57 -8.47
N ALA A 81 -0.28 -17.88 -8.51
CA ALA A 81 -0.81 -18.83 -9.48
C ALA A 81 -2.16 -19.40 -9.03
#